data_AF-A0A2V6F2C4-F1
#
_entry.id   AF-A0A2V6F2C4-F1
#
_cell.length_a   1.000
_cell.length_b   1.000
_cell.length_c   1.000
_cell.angle_alpha   90.00
_cell.angle_beta   90.00
_cell.angle_gamma   90.00
#
_symmetry.space_group_name_H-M   'P 1'
#
loop_
_entity.id
_entity.type
_entity.pdbx_description
1 polymer ?
#
loop_
_entity_poly.entity_id
_entity_poly.type
_entity_poly.pdbx_seq_one_letter_code
_entity_poly.pdbx_strand_id
1 'polypeptide(L)'
;MGLTHLRAIKVTGKAQPDWIVHNQTIDFKQRQRIMRNRKFWFSLLLILPGCGLAPVLGSEADIKIPDLDPVTFSGLGNVSGLTLMYLGILICAAGTVFGLVQYKQTKALPVHESMGNVSNTIWETCKTYLFQQGKFLAILWLLIAACIFFYFKVLEDQSLGHVIVILLASILGILGSYGVAWFGIRINTTANSRTSFSALKGNPLATLGIPLRSGMSVGLLLVCVELFFMICILVFLPRELVGPCFIGFAVGESLGASALRICGGIFTKIADIGSDLMKIVFKLPEDDPKNPGVIADCTGDNAGDSVGPTADGFETYGVTGVALIAFLALALAADPAICATLIIWLFTMRALMIVTSLVSYFVNEAVSKAKYANLKDFDFEAPLTHLVWITSAVSILITFGASYFLLAKQAGMDPALWWVLSAIISCGTLAGALIPEFTKVFVSTTSRHVREVTNCSKHGGASLNILSGFVAGNFSAFWMGLCILSLMFVSYLFATYQGSPVVALMPAAFKFAAPIFAFGLVAFGFLGMGPVTIAVDSYGP
;
A
#
# COMPACT_ATOMS: atom_id res chain seq x y z
N MET A 1 -50.04 -41.10 29.24
CA MET A 1 -51.45 -40.73 28.93
C MET A 1 -51.40 -39.61 27.88
N GLY A 2 -52.06 -39.82 26.72
CA GLY A 2 -51.83 -39.18 25.41
C GLY A 2 -51.95 -37.66 25.36
N LEU A 3 -51.16 -36.94 24.55
CA LEU A 3 -51.10 -36.78 23.08
C LEU A 3 -52.21 -35.90 22.45
N THR A 4 -51.73 -34.79 21.86
CA THR A 4 -52.13 -34.07 20.61
C THR A 4 -53.24 -32.99 20.54
N HIS A 5 -52.77 -31.83 20.02
CA HIS A 5 -53.35 -30.83 19.07
C HIS A 5 -54.38 -29.72 19.45
N LEU A 6 -53.85 -28.47 19.47
CA LEU A 6 -54.16 -27.31 18.60
C LEU A 6 -55.62 -26.98 18.18
N ARG A 7 -56.16 -25.82 18.61
CA ARG A 7 -56.36 -24.57 17.79
C ARG A 7 -57.19 -23.47 18.50
N ALA A 8 -56.68 -22.24 18.38
CA ALA A 8 -57.32 -20.93 18.17
C ALA A 8 -58.47 -20.43 19.07
N ILE A 9 -58.22 -19.33 19.82
CA ILE A 9 -59.16 -18.22 20.00
C ILE A 9 -58.41 -16.87 19.94
N LYS A 10 -58.97 -15.96 19.13
CA LYS A 10 -58.61 -14.57 18.86
C LYS A 10 -59.19 -13.68 19.98
N VAL A 11 -58.42 -12.76 20.55
CA VAL A 11 -59.00 -11.61 21.27
C VAL A 11 -58.28 -10.32 20.87
N THR A 12 -59.09 -9.42 20.33
CA THR A 12 -58.85 -8.02 19.99
C THR A 12 -58.85 -7.13 21.24
N GLY A 13 -57.97 -6.14 21.32
CA GLY A 13 -58.05 -5.08 22.34
C GLY A 13 -56.93 -4.06 22.24
N LYS A 14 -57.28 -2.84 21.79
CA LYS A 14 -56.42 -1.67 21.60
C LYS A 14 -55.82 -1.14 22.90
N ALA A 15 -54.54 -0.79 22.88
CA ALA A 15 -53.96 0.31 23.67
C ALA A 15 -52.59 0.71 23.08
N GLN A 16 -52.57 1.72 22.21
CA GLN A 16 -51.37 2.49 21.88
C GLN A 16 -51.42 3.80 22.67
N PRO A 17 -50.32 4.29 23.27
CA PRO A 17 -50.28 5.62 23.84
C PRO A 17 -50.15 6.70 22.75
N ASP A 18 -51.15 7.57 22.67
CA ASP A 18 -51.21 8.77 21.86
C ASP A 18 -50.22 9.84 22.35
N TRP A 19 -49.06 9.99 21.70
CA TRP A 19 -48.28 11.25 21.76
C TRP A 19 -47.39 11.55 20.54
N ILE A 20 -47.54 10.87 19.40
CA ILE A 20 -46.75 11.18 18.19
C ILE A 20 -47.67 11.40 16.98
N VAL A 21 -48.56 12.39 17.06
CA VAL A 21 -49.18 12.98 15.85
C VAL A 21 -49.54 14.44 16.14
N HIS A 22 -48.56 15.35 16.20
CA HIS A 22 -48.77 16.80 15.96
C HIS A 22 -47.42 17.52 15.82
N ASN A 23 -46.76 17.38 14.66
CA ASN A 23 -45.87 18.39 14.06
C ASN A 23 -45.19 17.91 12.75
N GLN A 24 -45.97 17.40 11.79
CA GLN A 24 -45.48 17.16 10.43
C GLN A 24 -46.43 17.73 9.38
N THR A 25 -46.63 19.04 9.44
CA THR A 25 -47.21 19.82 8.34
C THR A 25 -46.48 21.15 8.17
N ILE A 26 -45.13 21.11 8.22
CA ILE A 26 -44.29 22.20 7.71
C ILE A 26 -43.70 21.75 6.36
N ASP A 27 -44.44 22.19 5.34
CA ASP A 27 -43.97 22.67 4.05
C ASP A 27 -43.22 21.72 3.08
N PHE A 28 -44.02 20.86 2.43
CA PHE A 28 -43.61 20.11 1.24
C PHE A 28 -43.30 21.01 0.01
N LYS A 29 -43.72 22.29 0.01
CA LYS A 29 -43.40 23.25 -1.07
C LYS A 29 -42.01 23.87 -0.90
N GLN A 30 -41.44 23.90 0.32
CA GLN A 30 -40.08 24.38 0.55
C GLN A 30 -39.01 23.40 0.02
N ARG A 31 -39.26 22.08 0.09
CA ARG A 31 -38.36 21.05 -0.48
C ARG A 31 -38.35 21.03 -2.02
N GLN A 32 -39.47 21.35 -2.68
CA GLN A 32 -39.49 21.47 -4.14
C GLN A 32 -38.73 22.71 -4.66
N ARG A 33 -38.59 23.76 -3.84
CA ARG A 33 -37.85 24.97 -4.22
C ARG A 33 -36.32 24.74 -4.23
N ILE A 34 -35.82 23.84 -3.40
CA ILE A 34 -34.39 23.45 -3.36
C ILE A 34 -34.02 22.50 -4.51
N MET A 35 -34.96 21.65 -4.96
CA MET A 35 -34.70 20.74 -6.09
C MET A 35 -34.81 21.38 -7.48
N ARG A 36 -35.32 22.61 -7.58
CA ARG A 36 -35.41 23.36 -8.85
C ARG A 36 -34.17 24.19 -9.19
N ASN A 37 -33.04 23.93 -8.53
CA ASN A 37 -31.73 24.53 -8.86
C ASN A 37 -30.69 23.50 -9.33
N ARG A 38 -31.14 22.35 -9.86
CA ARG A 38 -30.24 21.34 -10.47
C ARG A 38 -29.52 21.84 -11.73
N LYS A 39 -30.01 22.89 -12.41
CA LYS A 39 -29.28 23.50 -13.53
C LYS A 39 -28.09 24.36 -13.10
N PHE A 40 -28.06 24.84 -11.85
CA PHE A 40 -26.98 25.69 -11.33
C PHE A 40 -25.78 24.87 -10.84
N TRP A 41 -26.00 23.66 -10.32
CA TRP A 41 -24.92 22.75 -9.92
C TRP A 41 -24.28 22.00 -11.09
N PHE A 42 -25.02 21.75 -12.17
CA PHE A 42 -24.46 21.16 -13.39
C PHE A 42 -23.67 22.15 -14.26
N SER A 43 -23.81 23.47 -14.03
CA SER A 43 -23.06 24.50 -14.77
C SER A 43 -21.73 24.88 -14.12
N LEU A 44 -21.46 24.44 -12.87
CA LEU A 44 -20.17 24.67 -12.21
C LEU A 44 -19.09 23.64 -12.57
N LEU A 45 -19.44 22.57 -13.30
CA LEU A 45 -18.52 21.53 -13.77
C LEU A 45 -18.01 21.75 -15.21
N LEU A 46 -18.37 22.86 -15.85
CA LEU A 46 -18.09 23.14 -17.27
C LEU A 46 -17.46 24.51 -17.53
N ILE A 47 -16.70 25.05 -16.58
CA ILE A 47 -15.86 26.23 -16.80
C ILE A 47 -14.39 25.85 -16.55
N LEU A 48 -13.84 25.05 -17.47
CA LEU A 48 -12.41 25.09 -17.76
C LEU A 48 -12.23 26.20 -18.80
N PRO A 49 -11.42 27.25 -18.53
CA PRO A 49 -11.02 28.14 -19.61
C PRO A 49 -10.23 27.31 -20.60
N GLY A 50 -10.67 27.33 -21.86
CA GLY A 50 -9.93 26.78 -22.98
C GLY A 50 -8.58 27.48 -23.10
N CYS A 51 -7.57 26.95 -22.42
CA CYS A 51 -6.20 27.12 -22.86
C CYS A 51 -6.06 26.27 -24.11
N GLY A 52 -5.80 26.93 -25.24
CA GLY A 52 -5.33 26.28 -26.46
C GLY A 52 -3.99 25.61 -26.19
N LEU A 53 -4.03 24.44 -25.58
CA LEU A 53 -2.96 23.46 -25.65
C LEU A 53 -3.24 22.71 -26.94
N ALA A 54 -2.33 22.81 -27.91
CA ALA A 54 -2.28 21.80 -28.96
C ALA A 54 -2.34 20.43 -28.28
N PRO A 55 -3.17 19.49 -28.73
CA PRO A 55 -3.14 18.16 -28.16
C PRO A 55 -1.75 17.63 -28.43
N VAL A 56 -0.93 17.53 -27.39
CA VAL A 56 0.24 16.66 -27.41
C VAL A 56 -0.37 15.26 -27.45
N LEU A 57 -0.63 14.78 -28.67
CA LEU A 57 -1.02 13.41 -28.97
C LEU A 57 0.22 12.54 -28.66
N GLY A 58 0.45 12.27 -27.38
CA GLY A 58 1.37 11.23 -26.94
C GLY A 58 0.55 10.00 -26.60
N SER A 59 0.80 8.90 -27.29
CA SER A 59 0.27 7.60 -26.86
C SER A 59 1.15 7.08 -25.72
N GLU A 60 0.60 6.36 -24.74
CA GLU A 60 1.43 5.66 -23.74
C GLU A 60 2.35 4.63 -24.42
N ALA A 61 2.01 4.19 -25.63
CA ALA A 61 2.86 3.37 -26.51
C ALA A 61 4.17 4.06 -26.97
N ASP A 62 4.30 5.39 -26.85
CA ASP A 62 5.47 6.16 -27.27
C ASP A 62 6.54 6.36 -26.18
N ILE A 63 6.42 5.68 -25.03
CA ILE A 63 7.42 5.75 -23.95
C ILE A 63 8.74 5.12 -24.43
N LYS A 64 9.65 5.95 -24.94
CA LYS A 64 10.99 5.56 -25.35
C LYS A 64 11.95 5.73 -24.19
N ILE A 65 12.30 4.61 -23.56
CA ILE A 65 13.31 4.61 -22.51
C ILE A 65 14.69 4.80 -23.15
N PRO A 66 15.50 5.76 -22.67
CA PRO A 66 16.82 6.03 -23.20
C PRO A 66 17.81 4.90 -22.89
N ASP A 67 18.90 4.87 -23.64
CA ASP A 67 20.02 3.96 -23.37
C ASP A 67 20.67 4.26 -22.03
N LEU A 68 20.82 3.23 -21.20
CA LEU A 68 21.42 3.33 -19.86
C LEU A 68 22.93 3.03 -19.87
N ASP A 69 23.42 2.33 -20.90
CA ASP A 69 24.82 1.92 -21.04
C ASP A 69 25.83 3.09 -20.96
N PRO A 70 25.59 4.26 -21.60
CA PRO A 70 26.56 5.35 -21.61
C PRO A 70 26.61 6.15 -20.29
N VAL A 71 25.69 5.90 -19.34
CA VAL A 71 25.61 6.68 -18.11
C VAL A 71 26.69 6.22 -17.13
N THR A 72 27.52 7.18 -16.70
CA THR A 72 28.50 7.00 -15.63
C THR A 72 28.31 8.06 -14.55
N PHE A 73 28.51 7.68 -13.29
CA PHE A 73 28.35 8.56 -12.14
C PHE A 73 29.71 9.04 -11.62
N SER A 74 30.05 10.30 -11.93
CA SER A 74 31.35 10.90 -11.59
C SER A 74 31.59 10.98 -10.08
N GLY A 75 30.55 11.20 -9.29
CA GLY A 75 30.66 11.29 -7.83
C GLY A 75 31.00 9.96 -7.14
N LEU A 76 30.84 8.83 -7.83
CA LEU A 76 31.22 7.50 -7.38
C LEU A 76 32.53 6.99 -8.00
N GLY A 77 33.30 7.87 -8.65
CA GLY A 77 34.53 7.46 -9.36
C GLY A 77 34.26 6.84 -10.73
N ASN A 78 33.28 7.37 -11.46
CA ASN A 78 32.88 6.93 -12.82
C ASN A 78 32.32 5.51 -12.88
N VAL A 79 31.62 5.07 -11.84
CA VAL A 79 30.89 3.79 -11.85
C VAL A 79 29.79 3.86 -12.90
N SER A 80 29.67 2.82 -13.73
CA SER A 80 28.64 2.69 -14.75
C SER A 80 27.25 2.50 -14.12
N GLY A 81 26.23 3.12 -14.73
CA GLY A 81 24.84 2.97 -14.32
C GLY A 81 24.35 1.53 -14.33
N LEU A 82 24.79 0.71 -15.31
CA LEU A 82 24.47 -0.72 -15.34
C LEU A 82 25.02 -1.47 -14.12
N THR A 83 26.20 -1.08 -13.64
CA THR A 83 26.79 -1.69 -12.43
C THR A 83 25.90 -1.44 -11.22
N LEU A 84 25.29 -0.25 -11.12
CA LEU A 84 24.30 0.06 -10.08
C LEU A 84 23.02 -0.79 -10.22
N MET A 85 22.58 -1.05 -11.45
CA MET A 85 21.43 -1.94 -11.68
C MET A 85 21.72 -3.39 -11.29
N TYR A 86 22.90 -3.91 -11.64
CA TYR A 86 23.32 -5.25 -11.20
C TYR A 86 23.52 -5.33 -9.67
N LEU A 87 24.05 -4.28 -9.05
CA LEU A 87 24.10 -4.18 -7.59
C LEU A 87 22.69 -4.18 -6.98
N GLY A 88 21.73 -3.50 -7.63
CA GLY A 88 20.31 -3.54 -7.27
C GLY A 88 19.75 -4.95 -7.28
N ILE A 89 20.02 -5.74 -8.33
CA ILE A 89 19.63 -7.17 -8.39
C ILE A 89 20.25 -7.95 -7.23
N LEU A 90 21.53 -7.71 -6.91
CA LEU A 90 22.21 -8.37 -5.80
C LEU A 90 21.58 -8.01 -4.44
N ILE A 91 21.19 -6.74 -4.25
CA ILE A 91 20.48 -6.30 -3.05
C ILE A 91 19.10 -6.97 -2.96
N CYS A 92 18.35 -7.05 -4.07
CA CYS A 92 17.09 -7.78 -4.12
C CYS A 92 17.28 -9.26 -3.75
N ALA A 93 18.29 -9.92 -4.31
CA ALA A 93 18.60 -11.31 -3.98
C ALA A 93 18.93 -11.49 -2.49
N ALA A 94 19.75 -10.60 -1.92
CA ALA A 94 20.06 -10.61 -0.49
C ALA A 94 18.82 -10.39 0.38
N GLY A 95 17.94 -9.46 0.02
CA GLY A 95 16.69 -9.20 0.73
C GLY A 95 15.70 -10.38 0.65
N THR A 96 15.57 -11.02 -0.52
CA THR A 96 14.79 -12.26 -0.69
C THR A 96 15.35 -13.39 0.18
N VAL A 97 16.66 -13.60 0.18
CA VAL A 97 17.32 -14.60 1.04
C VAL A 97 17.05 -14.31 2.51
N PHE A 98 17.15 -13.04 2.92
CA PHE A 98 16.83 -12.63 4.28
C PHE A 98 15.38 -12.97 4.66
N GLY A 99 14.40 -12.66 3.80
CA GLY A 99 12.99 -13.04 4.04
C GLY A 99 12.82 -14.56 4.19
N LEU A 100 13.45 -15.35 3.33
CA LEU A 100 13.42 -16.82 3.45
C LEU A 100 14.09 -17.34 4.74
N VAL A 101 15.16 -16.68 5.19
CA VAL A 101 15.81 -16.98 6.47
C VAL A 101 14.87 -16.66 7.63
N GLN A 102 14.21 -15.51 7.62
CA GLN A 102 13.23 -15.13 8.64
C GLN A 102 12.05 -16.13 8.69
N TYR A 103 11.55 -16.57 7.53
CA TYR A 103 10.56 -17.65 7.47
C TYR A 103 11.05 -18.93 8.16
N LYS A 104 12.27 -19.38 7.85
CA LYS A 104 12.87 -20.57 8.48
C LYS A 104 13.04 -20.40 9.99
N GLN A 105 13.52 -19.24 10.43
CA GLN A 105 13.68 -18.93 11.86
C GLN A 105 12.34 -18.92 12.58
N THR A 106 11.32 -18.27 12.02
CA THR A 106 9.96 -18.27 12.58
C THR A 106 9.42 -19.70 12.65
N LYS A 107 9.54 -20.48 11.58
CA LYS A 107 9.09 -21.89 11.56
C LYS A 107 9.74 -22.73 12.65
N ALA A 108 11.02 -22.49 12.95
CA ALA A 108 11.80 -23.21 13.96
C ALA A 108 11.46 -22.83 15.42
N LEU A 109 10.70 -21.75 15.65
CA LEU A 109 10.23 -21.41 16.99
C LEU A 109 9.32 -22.51 17.56
N PRO A 110 9.39 -22.78 18.87
CA PRO A 110 8.54 -23.80 19.49
C PRO A 110 7.07 -23.37 19.45
N VAL A 111 6.18 -24.35 19.31
CA VAL A 111 4.73 -24.16 19.30
C VAL A 111 4.05 -25.37 19.96
N HIS A 112 2.95 -25.14 20.66
CA HIS A 112 2.12 -26.23 21.20
C HIS A 112 1.40 -26.95 20.06
N GLU A 113 1.27 -28.28 20.13
CA GLU A 113 0.69 -29.10 19.06
C GLU A 113 -0.72 -28.64 18.67
N SER A 114 -1.59 -28.39 19.66
CA SER A 114 -2.96 -27.90 19.38
C SER A 114 -2.98 -26.56 18.63
N MET A 115 -2.12 -25.62 19.01
CA MET A 115 -2.01 -24.32 18.32
C MET A 115 -1.48 -24.48 16.90
N GLY A 116 -0.51 -25.38 16.71
CA GLY A 116 0.00 -25.75 15.39
C GLY A 116 -1.07 -26.36 14.50
N ASN A 117 -1.93 -27.22 15.04
CA ASN A 117 -3.04 -27.85 14.29
C ASN A 117 -4.11 -26.83 13.85
N VAL A 118 -4.43 -25.85 14.70
CA VAL A 118 -5.35 -24.75 14.35
C VAL A 118 -4.74 -23.89 13.23
N SER A 119 -3.49 -23.45 13.41
CA SER A 119 -2.74 -22.70 12.40
C SER A 119 -2.65 -23.44 11.05
N ASN A 120 -2.45 -24.77 11.07
CA ASN A 120 -2.43 -25.57 9.86
C ASN A 120 -3.80 -25.66 9.19
N THR A 121 -4.89 -25.73 9.96
CA THR A 121 -6.27 -25.70 9.43
C THR A 121 -6.56 -24.37 8.73
N ILE A 122 -6.14 -23.25 9.33
CA ILE A 122 -6.24 -21.91 8.72
C ILE A 122 -5.44 -21.89 7.42
N TRP A 123 -4.18 -22.33 7.44
CA TRP A 123 -3.33 -22.41 6.25
C TRP A 123 -3.95 -23.23 5.10
N GLU A 124 -4.49 -24.42 5.39
CA GLU A 124 -5.12 -25.26 4.37
C GLU A 124 -6.36 -24.59 3.75
N THR A 125 -7.10 -23.82 4.55
CA THR A 125 -8.25 -23.03 4.10
C THR A 125 -7.80 -21.85 3.23
N CYS A 126 -6.80 -21.07 3.67
CA CYS A 126 -6.21 -19.98 2.89
C CYS A 126 -5.63 -20.48 1.56
N LYS A 127 -4.96 -21.63 1.56
CA LYS A 127 -4.42 -22.27 0.35
C LYS A 127 -5.52 -22.56 -0.66
N THR A 128 -6.63 -23.13 -0.20
CA THR A 128 -7.81 -23.43 -1.05
C THR A 128 -8.42 -22.14 -1.58
N TYR A 129 -8.55 -21.12 -0.74
CA TYR A 129 -9.00 -19.78 -1.14
C TYR A 129 -8.10 -19.17 -2.23
N LEU A 130 -6.78 -19.19 -2.05
CA LEU A 130 -5.83 -18.64 -3.04
C LEU A 130 -5.90 -19.36 -4.37
N PHE A 131 -6.09 -20.69 -4.40
CA PHE A 131 -6.30 -21.41 -5.66
C PHE A 131 -7.57 -20.96 -6.38
N GLN A 132 -8.66 -20.71 -5.63
CA GLN A 132 -9.90 -20.22 -6.21
C GLN A 132 -9.74 -18.77 -6.72
N GLN A 133 -9.00 -17.93 -5.98
CA GLN A 133 -8.63 -16.59 -6.43
C GLN A 133 -7.80 -16.62 -7.71
N GLY A 134 -6.81 -17.50 -7.80
CA GLY A 134 -5.98 -17.65 -9.00
C GLY A 134 -6.80 -18.00 -10.25
N LYS A 135 -7.81 -18.87 -10.12
CA LYS A 135 -8.75 -19.17 -11.22
C LYS A 135 -9.57 -17.95 -11.64
N PHE A 136 -10.04 -17.18 -10.67
CA PHE A 136 -10.80 -15.96 -10.95
C PHE A 136 -9.92 -14.89 -11.62
N LEU A 137 -8.71 -14.70 -11.11
CA LEU A 137 -7.68 -13.83 -11.71
C LEU A 137 -7.38 -14.21 -13.15
N ALA A 138 -7.28 -15.51 -13.47
CA ALA A 138 -7.07 -15.95 -14.85
C ALA A 138 -8.21 -15.52 -15.78
N ILE A 139 -9.46 -15.59 -15.32
CA ILE A 139 -10.64 -15.15 -16.09
C ILE A 139 -10.60 -13.63 -16.30
N LEU A 140 -10.32 -12.86 -15.25
CA LEU A 140 -10.19 -11.41 -15.38
C LEU A 140 -9.03 -11.01 -16.29
N TRP A 141 -7.91 -11.72 -16.18
CA TRP A 141 -6.75 -11.49 -17.04
C TRP A 141 -7.09 -11.74 -18.50
N LEU A 142 -7.89 -12.75 -18.86
CA LEU A 142 -8.29 -12.94 -20.26
C LEU A 142 -9.04 -11.73 -20.83
N LEU A 143 -9.88 -11.07 -20.01
CA LEU A 143 -10.58 -9.85 -20.41
C LEU A 143 -9.59 -8.69 -20.61
N ILE A 144 -8.68 -8.49 -19.67
CA ILE A 144 -7.66 -7.43 -19.76
C ILE A 144 -6.68 -7.70 -20.90
N ALA A 145 -6.30 -8.95 -21.12
CA ALA A 145 -5.46 -9.39 -22.23
C ALA A 145 -6.11 -9.08 -23.58
N ALA A 146 -7.43 -9.24 -23.70
CA ALA A 146 -8.16 -8.83 -24.91
C ALA A 146 -8.09 -7.30 -25.13
N CYS A 147 -8.18 -6.50 -24.06
CA CYS A 147 -8.01 -5.05 -24.14
C CYS A 147 -6.58 -4.65 -24.52
N ILE A 148 -5.57 -5.23 -23.88
CA ILE A 148 -4.13 -5.01 -24.20
C ILE A 148 -3.86 -5.40 -25.66
N PHE A 149 -4.37 -6.56 -26.08
CA PHE A 149 -4.22 -7.04 -27.45
C PHE A 149 -4.87 -6.08 -28.44
N PHE A 150 -6.11 -5.65 -28.20
CA PHE A 150 -6.81 -4.71 -29.07
C PHE A 150 -6.05 -3.37 -29.17
N TYR A 151 -5.63 -2.80 -28.05
CA TYR A 151 -4.90 -1.54 -28.03
C TYR A 151 -3.56 -1.63 -28.78
N PHE A 152 -2.67 -2.55 -28.38
CA PHE A 152 -1.34 -2.60 -28.98
C PHE A 152 -1.31 -3.21 -30.39
N LYS A 153 -2.16 -4.21 -30.70
CA LYS A 153 -2.16 -4.84 -32.04
C LYS A 153 -2.98 -4.05 -33.06
N VAL A 154 -4.16 -3.55 -32.67
CA VAL A 154 -5.14 -2.98 -33.62
C VAL A 154 -5.01 -1.47 -33.72
N LEU A 155 -4.82 -0.76 -32.61
CA LEU A 155 -4.74 0.71 -32.61
C LEU A 155 -3.31 1.19 -32.88
N GLU A 156 -2.32 0.61 -32.21
CA GLU A 156 -0.91 1.00 -32.33
C GLU A 156 -0.13 0.22 -33.40
N ASP A 157 -0.79 -0.72 -34.09
CA ASP A 157 -0.24 -1.61 -35.12
C ASP A 157 1.10 -2.28 -34.77
N GLN A 158 1.31 -2.61 -33.50
CA GLN A 158 2.52 -3.31 -33.05
C GLN A 158 2.58 -4.73 -33.61
N SER A 159 3.79 -5.29 -33.74
CA SER A 159 3.94 -6.67 -34.18
C SER A 159 3.37 -7.66 -33.16
N LEU A 160 2.89 -8.82 -33.63
CA LEU A 160 2.33 -9.85 -32.74
C LEU A 160 3.32 -10.28 -31.65
N GLY A 161 4.62 -10.37 -31.99
CA GLY A 161 5.68 -10.70 -31.02
C GLY A 161 5.78 -9.67 -29.90
N HIS A 162 5.68 -8.38 -30.20
CA HIS A 162 5.73 -7.32 -29.19
C HIS A 162 4.55 -7.42 -28.21
N VAL A 163 3.34 -7.62 -28.75
CA VAL A 163 2.12 -7.76 -27.94
C VAL A 163 2.21 -8.98 -27.01
N ILE A 164 2.77 -10.09 -27.48
CA ILE A 164 2.99 -11.28 -26.64
C ILE A 164 3.91 -10.96 -25.46
N VAL A 165 5.01 -10.22 -25.67
CA VAL A 165 5.93 -9.86 -24.58
C VAL A 165 5.24 -8.94 -23.58
N ILE A 166 4.43 -7.98 -24.03
CA ILE A 166 3.64 -7.10 -23.15
C ILE A 166 2.64 -7.90 -22.31
N LEU A 167 1.96 -8.89 -22.93
CA LEU A 167 1.05 -9.78 -22.21
C LEU A 167 1.79 -10.65 -21.18
N LEU A 168 3.00 -11.12 -21.50
CA LEU A 168 3.85 -11.84 -20.56
C LEU A 168 4.30 -10.95 -19.39
N ALA A 169 4.62 -9.68 -19.65
CA ALA A 169 4.93 -8.71 -18.60
C ALA A 169 3.72 -8.48 -17.66
N SER A 170 2.50 -8.44 -18.21
CA SER A 170 1.27 -8.38 -17.41
C SER A 170 1.06 -9.63 -16.54
N ILE A 171 1.28 -10.82 -17.09
CA ILE A 171 1.25 -12.06 -16.30
C ILE A 171 2.31 -12.01 -15.19
N LEU A 172 3.51 -11.50 -15.48
CA LEU A 172 4.58 -11.38 -14.50
C LEU A 172 4.17 -10.49 -13.32
N GLY A 173 3.50 -9.36 -13.59
CA GLY A 173 2.94 -8.49 -12.56
C GLY A 173 1.92 -9.20 -11.67
N ILE A 174 0.96 -9.92 -12.27
CA ILE A 174 -0.03 -10.73 -11.53
C ILE A 174 0.63 -11.79 -10.66
N LEU A 175 1.59 -12.52 -11.23
CA LEU A 175 2.32 -13.57 -10.52
C LEU A 175 3.20 -13.01 -9.40
N GLY A 176 3.72 -11.79 -9.55
CA GLY A 176 4.41 -11.05 -8.50
C GLY A 176 3.50 -10.83 -7.29
N SER A 177 2.37 -10.13 -7.47
CA SER A 177 1.41 -9.88 -6.38
C SER A 177 0.89 -11.19 -5.76
N TYR A 178 0.53 -12.16 -6.59
CA TYR A 178 0.02 -13.46 -6.15
C TYR A 178 1.07 -14.27 -5.37
N GLY A 179 2.33 -14.26 -5.83
CA GLY A 179 3.44 -14.97 -5.20
C GLY A 179 3.81 -14.38 -3.84
N VAL A 180 3.86 -13.05 -3.74
CA VAL A 180 4.12 -12.36 -2.46
C VAL A 180 2.96 -12.60 -1.49
N ALA A 181 1.70 -12.54 -1.95
CA ALA A 181 0.52 -12.87 -1.14
C ALA A 181 0.56 -14.31 -0.59
N TRP A 182 0.93 -15.28 -1.44
CA TRP A 182 1.09 -16.68 -1.02
C TRP A 182 2.15 -16.84 0.06
N PHE A 183 3.30 -16.19 -0.12
CA PHE A 183 4.36 -16.19 0.89
C PHE A 183 3.90 -15.53 2.19
N GLY A 184 3.22 -14.38 2.11
CA GLY A 184 2.68 -13.63 3.23
C GLY A 184 1.75 -14.46 4.11
N ILE A 185 0.73 -15.08 3.50
CA ILE A 185 -0.17 -16.00 4.23
C ILE A 185 0.62 -17.12 4.89
N ARG A 186 1.61 -17.69 4.20
CA ARG A 186 2.35 -18.84 4.75
C ARG A 186 3.17 -18.46 5.97
N ILE A 187 3.84 -17.31 5.95
CA ILE A 187 4.63 -16.86 7.09
C ILE A 187 3.73 -16.35 8.23
N ASN A 188 2.64 -15.63 7.94
CA ASN A 188 1.70 -15.13 8.95
C ASN A 188 0.98 -16.28 9.67
N THR A 189 0.46 -17.26 8.93
CA THR A 189 -0.10 -18.48 9.53
C THR A 189 0.93 -19.29 10.31
N THR A 190 2.22 -19.16 10.02
CA THR A 190 3.26 -19.77 10.84
C THR A 190 3.48 -18.94 12.11
N ALA A 191 3.59 -17.62 11.98
CA ALA A 191 3.85 -16.68 13.06
C ALA A 191 2.73 -16.67 14.11
N ASN A 192 1.45 -16.67 13.71
CA ASN A 192 0.31 -16.52 14.62
C ASN A 192 0.35 -17.49 15.83
N SER A 193 0.49 -18.80 15.58
CA SER A 193 0.52 -19.84 16.60
C SER A 193 1.75 -19.74 17.51
N ARG A 194 2.87 -19.23 16.99
CA ARG A 194 4.11 -19.02 17.75
C ARG A 194 4.04 -17.77 18.60
N THR A 195 3.38 -16.73 18.11
CA THR A 195 3.03 -15.53 18.88
C THR A 195 2.12 -15.90 20.04
N SER A 196 1.04 -16.66 19.79
CA SER A 196 0.14 -17.14 20.86
C SER A 196 0.88 -17.99 21.90
N PHE A 197 1.75 -18.89 21.47
CA PHE A 197 2.56 -19.71 22.39
C PHE A 197 3.59 -18.88 23.18
N SER A 198 4.14 -17.82 22.60
CA SER A 198 5.02 -16.88 23.29
C SER A 198 4.26 -16.09 24.36
N ALA A 199 3.05 -15.65 24.06
CA ALA A 199 2.20 -14.92 24.99
C ALA A 199 1.89 -15.74 26.26
N LEU A 200 1.64 -17.06 26.11
CA LEU A 200 1.45 -17.96 27.26
C LEU A 200 2.66 -18.05 28.21
N LYS A 201 3.87 -17.79 27.70
CA LYS A 201 5.10 -17.78 28.51
C LYS A 201 5.33 -16.45 29.22
N GLY A 202 4.46 -15.46 29.03
CA GLY A 202 4.61 -14.12 29.60
C GLY A 202 5.81 -13.35 29.05
N ASN A 203 6.15 -13.56 27.77
CA ASN A 203 7.24 -12.86 27.09
C ASN A 203 6.70 -11.78 26.12
N PRO A 204 6.39 -10.56 26.60
CA PRO A 204 5.78 -9.51 25.78
C PRO A 204 6.66 -9.08 24.62
N LEU A 205 7.98 -9.04 24.81
CA LEU A 205 8.92 -8.64 23.74
C LEU A 205 8.96 -9.65 22.60
N ALA A 206 8.89 -10.96 22.89
CA ALA A 206 8.79 -11.98 21.86
C ALA A 206 7.40 -11.98 21.19
N THR A 207 6.33 -11.71 21.94
CA THR A 207 4.97 -11.54 21.39
C THR A 207 4.90 -10.38 20.39
N LEU A 208 5.64 -9.31 20.62
CA LEU A 208 5.83 -8.22 19.66
C LEU A 208 6.76 -8.64 18.49
N GLY A 209 7.89 -9.26 18.80
CA GLY A 209 8.97 -9.50 17.84
C GLY A 209 8.68 -10.56 16.78
N ILE A 210 7.89 -11.60 17.11
CA ILE A 210 7.54 -12.68 16.18
C ILE A 210 6.67 -12.17 15.00
N PRO A 211 5.54 -11.48 15.22
CA PRO A 211 4.75 -10.95 14.12
C PRO A 211 5.50 -9.83 13.38
N LEU A 212 6.26 -8.98 14.07
CA LEU A 212 7.06 -7.94 13.41
C LEU A 212 8.14 -8.53 12.49
N ARG A 213 8.75 -9.66 12.90
CA ARG A 213 9.65 -10.46 12.03
C ARG A 213 8.93 -11.02 10.81
N SER A 214 7.70 -11.50 10.98
CA SER A 214 6.85 -11.97 9.89
C SER A 214 6.62 -10.84 8.89
N GLY A 215 6.11 -9.70 9.35
CA GLY A 215 5.86 -8.54 8.50
C GLY A 215 7.11 -8.02 7.79
N MET A 216 8.25 -7.93 8.49
CA MET A 216 9.52 -7.51 7.87
C MET A 216 9.96 -8.46 6.74
N SER A 217 9.73 -9.76 6.92
CA SER A 217 10.02 -10.75 5.89
C SER A 217 9.13 -10.58 4.66
N VAL A 218 7.84 -10.29 4.84
CA VAL A 218 6.90 -10.06 3.75
C VAL A 218 7.23 -8.76 3.01
N GLY A 219 7.43 -7.67 3.74
CA GLY A 219 7.75 -6.36 3.18
C GLY A 219 9.06 -6.34 2.39
N LEU A 220 10.10 -7.05 2.86
CA LEU A 220 11.34 -7.19 2.08
C LEU A 220 11.13 -8.02 0.83
N LEU A 221 10.46 -9.17 0.93
CA LEU A 221 10.23 -10.02 -0.24
C LEU A 221 9.45 -9.26 -1.31
N LEU A 222 8.40 -8.53 -0.91
CA LEU A 222 7.58 -7.68 -1.78
C LEU A 222 8.45 -6.72 -2.58
N VAL A 223 9.19 -5.84 -1.89
CA VAL A 223 9.99 -4.80 -2.55
C VAL A 223 11.14 -5.40 -3.37
N CYS A 224 11.73 -6.52 -2.93
CA CYS A 224 12.80 -7.19 -3.66
C CYS A 224 12.31 -7.83 -4.96
N VAL A 225 11.17 -8.53 -4.93
CA VAL A 225 10.56 -9.16 -6.12
C VAL A 225 10.14 -8.09 -7.12
N GLU A 226 9.50 -7.03 -6.63
CA GLU A 226 9.08 -5.87 -7.41
C GLU A 226 10.27 -5.22 -8.15
N LEU A 227 11.26 -4.77 -7.37
CA LEU A 227 12.43 -4.09 -7.91
C LEU A 227 13.25 -5.02 -8.81
N PHE A 228 13.32 -6.31 -8.52
CA PHE A 228 13.99 -7.29 -9.37
C PHE A 228 13.35 -7.36 -10.76
N PHE A 229 12.03 -7.49 -10.86
CA PHE A 229 11.35 -7.55 -12.16
C PHE A 229 11.46 -6.22 -12.91
N MET A 230 11.31 -5.10 -12.22
CA MET A 230 11.49 -3.80 -12.87
C MET A 230 12.91 -3.61 -13.43
N ILE A 231 13.96 -4.01 -12.70
CA ILE A 231 15.34 -3.96 -13.22
C ILE A 231 15.52 -4.94 -14.38
N CYS A 232 14.91 -6.13 -14.32
CA CYS A 232 15.00 -7.09 -15.42
C CYS A 232 14.36 -6.57 -16.70
N ILE A 233 13.18 -5.92 -16.60
CA ILE A 233 12.52 -5.25 -17.72
C ILE A 233 13.42 -4.14 -18.28
N LEU A 234 14.09 -3.38 -17.41
CA LEU A 234 14.94 -2.27 -17.79
C LEU A 234 16.25 -2.69 -18.50
N VAL A 235 16.88 -3.78 -18.03
CA VAL A 235 18.25 -4.16 -18.45
C VAL A 235 18.28 -5.27 -19.49
N PHE A 236 17.35 -6.24 -19.42
CA PHE A 236 17.43 -7.46 -20.27
C PHE A 236 16.47 -7.44 -21.46
N LEU A 237 15.47 -6.57 -21.46
CA LEU A 237 14.53 -6.46 -22.57
C LEU A 237 15.07 -5.53 -23.66
N PRO A 238 14.74 -5.78 -24.95
CA PRO A 238 15.01 -4.84 -26.02
C PRO A 238 14.37 -3.48 -25.75
N ARG A 239 15.06 -2.39 -26.12
CA ARG A 239 14.74 -1.01 -25.72
C ARG A 239 13.34 -0.58 -26.14
N GLU A 240 12.92 -1.00 -27.33
CA GLU A 240 11.62 -0.75 -27.91
C GLU A 240 10.47 -1.43 -27.14
N LEU A 241 10.77 -2.48 -26.37
CA LEU A 241 9.79 -3.22 -25.56
C LEU A 241 9.71 -2.72 -24.12
N VAL A 242 10.74 -2.04 -23.60
CA VAL A 242 10.82 -1.66 -22.18
C VAL A 242 9.62 -0.82 -21.74
N GLY A 243 9.32 0.27 -22.46
CA GLY A 243 8.19 1.17 -22.14
C GLY A 243 6.84 0.43 -22.16
N PRO A 244 6.44 -0.20 -23.28
CA PRO A 244 5.20 -0.97 -23.35
C PRO A 244 5.11 -2.12 -22.33
N CYS A 245 6.23 -2.77 -22.01
CA CYS A 245 6.25 -3.84 -21.01
C CYS A 245 6.09 -3.32 -19.58
N PHE A 246 6.59 -2.12 -19.25
CA PHE A 246 6.29 -1.48 -17.97
C PHE A 246 4.80 -1.18 -17.82
N ILE A 247 4.13 -0.74 -18.88
CA ILE A 247 2.67 -0.54 -18.87
C ILE A 247 1.97 -1.89 -18.67
N GLY A 248 2.34 -2.91 -19.45
CA GLY A 248 1.78 -4.26 -19.30
C GLY A 248 1.95 -4.81 -17.90
N PHE A 249 3.15 -4.67 -17.33
CA PHE A 249 3.50 -5.03 -15.96
C PHE A 249 2.60 -4.30 -14.95
N ALA A 250 2.57 -2.96 -14.97
CA ALA A 250 1.73 -2.14 -14.10
C ALA A 250 0.24 -2.54 -14.16
N VAL A 251 -0.30 -2.76 -15.37
CA VAL A 251 -1.70 -3.21 -15.54
C VAL A 251 -1.92 -4.60 -14.90
N GLY A 252 -0.95 -5.50 -15.04
CA GLY A 252 -0.99 -6.82 -14.41
C GLY A 252 -1.00 -6.75 -12.88
N GLU A 253 -0.12 -5.94 -12.31
CA GLU A 253 -0.02 -5.72 -10.86
C GLU A 253 -1.29 -5.10 -10.29
N SER A 254 -1.80 -4.03 -10.93
CA SER A 254 -3.05 -3.39 -10.53
C SER A 254 -4.24 -4.34 -10.60
N LEU A 255 -4.30 -5.21 -11.61
CA LEU A 255 -5.33 -6.25 -11.68
C LEU A 255 -5.20 -7.27 -10.54
N GLY A 256 -3.98 -7.76 -10.30
CA GLY A 256 -3.66 -8.70 -9.23
C GLY A 256 -4.04 -8.15 -7.86
N ALA A 257 -3.53 -6.98 -7.52
CA ALA A 257 -3.77 -6.29 -6.26
C ALA A 257 -5.25 -5.96 -6.05
N SER A 258 -5.92 -5.40 -7.06
CA SER A 258 -7.35 -5.06 -6.95
C SER A 258 -8.21 -6.29 -6.64
N ALA A 259 -8.01 -7.39 -7.36
CA ALA A 259 -8.80 -8.61 -7.14
C ALA A 259 -8.49 -9.24 -5.77
N LEU A 260 -7.20 -9.37 -5.42
CA LEU A 260 -6.80 -9.94 -4.13
C LEU A 260 -7.32 -9.11 -2.95
N ARG A 261 -7.22 -7.78 -3.02
CA ARG A 261 -7.71 -6.87 -1.96
C ARG A 261 -9.23 -6.86 -1.87
N ILE A 262 -9.94 -6.72 -2.98
CA ILE A 262 -11.41 -6.64 -2.97
C ILE A 262 -12.02 -7.98 -2.56
N CYS A 263 -11.60 -9.08 -3.19
CA CYS A 263 -12.17 -10.39 -2.87
C CYS A 263 -11.71 -10.89 -1.49
N GLY A 264 -10.48 -10.57 -1.06
CA GLY A 264 -10.00 -10.82 0.30
C GLY A 264 -10.82 -10.05 1.32
N GLY A 265 -11.02 -8.75 1.09
CA GLY A 265 -11.83 -7.85 1.90
C GLY A 265 -13.29 -8.31 2.05
N ILE A 266 -13.92 -8.75 0.96
CA ILE A 266 -15.28 -9.30 1.00
C ILE A 266 -15.31 -10.59 1.85
N PHE A 267 -14.33 -11.48 1.66
CA PHE A 267 -14.27 -12.73 2.41
C PHE A 267 -14.10 -12.49 3.92
N THR A 268 -13.11 -11.68 4.31
CA THR A 268 -12.87 -11.35 5.74
C THR A 268 -14.07 -10.68 6.36
N LYS A 269 -14.62 -9.61 5.78
CA LYS A 269 -15.69 -8.86 6.46
C LYS A 269 -17.00 -9.62 6.54
N ILE A 270 -17.29 -10.53 5.61
CA ILE A 270 -18.45 -11.44 5.74
C ILE A 270 -18.21 -12.46 6.85
N ALA A 271 -17.00 -13.03 6.92
CA ALA A 271 -16.65 -14.03 7.93
C ALA A 271 -16.64 -13.44 9.34
N ASP A 272 -15.96 -12.30 9.52
CA ASP A 272 -15.88 -11.50 10.75
C ASP A 272 -17.28 -11.13 11.24
N ILE A 273 -18.05 -10.34 10.46
CA ILE A 273 -19.42 -9.93 10.86
C ILE A 273 -20.30 -11.15 11.16
N GLY A 274 -20.19 -12.22 10.38
CA GLY A 274 -20.95 -13.45 10.59
C GLY A 274 -20.59 -14.13 11.91
N SER A 275 -19.30 -14.30 12.18
CA SER A 275 -18.74 -14.92 13.38
C SER A 275 -19.07 -14.10 14.63
N ASP A 276 -18.90 -12.79 14.56
CA ASP A 276 -19.02 -11.89 15.70
C ASP A 276 -20.49 -11.65 16.10
N LEU A 277 -21.41 -11.64 15.13
CA LEU A 277 -22.86 -11.64 15.41
C LEU A 277 -23.31 -12.95 16.08
N MET A 278 -22.73 -14.10 15.71
CA MET A 278 -23.02 -15.38 16.36
C MET A 278 -22.59 -15.36 17.83
N LYS A 279 -21.46 -14.72 18.17
CA LYS A 279 -21.03 -14.50 19.57
C LYS A 279 -22.09 -13.76 20.38
N ILE A 280 -22.72 -12.72 19.82
CA ILE A 280 -23.78 -11.96 20.51
C ILE A 280 -25.04 -12.82 20.69
N VAL A 281 -25.46 -13.53 19.62
CA VAL A 281 -26.69 -14.34 19.63
C VAL A 281 -26.58 -15.54 20.56
N PHE A 282 -25.46 -16.27 20.49
CA PHE A 282 -25.24 -17.49 21.26
C PHE A 282 -24.54 -17.25 22.60
N LYS A 283 -24.16 -16.01 22.90
CA LYS A 283 -23.43 -15.62 24.12
C LYS A 283 -22.15 -16.42 24.34
N LEU A 284 -21.43 -16.64 23.26
CA LEU A 284 -20.11 -17.27 23.28
C LEU A 284 -19.03 -16.20 23.42
N PRO A 285 -17.85 -16.52 23.96
CA PRO A 285 -16.65 -15.72 23.77
C PRO A 285 -16.35 -15.48 22.28
N GLU A 286 -15.62 -14.41 22.00
CA GLU A 286 -14.98 -14.20 20.70
C GLU A 286 -13.98 -15.31 20.41
N ASP A 287 -13.89 -15.74 19.15
CA ASP A 287 -13.07 -16.86 18.70
C ASP A 287 -13.29 -18.20 19.44
N ASP A 288 -14.48 -18.41 20.01
CA ASP A 288 -14.81 -19.67 20.65
C ASP A 288 -14.83 -20.82 19.62
N PRO A 289 -14.11 -21.95 19.86
CA PRO A 289 -14.02 -23.06 18.90
C PRO A 289 -15.36 -23.76 18.58
N LYS A 290 -16.43 -23.50 19.36
CA LYS A 290 -17.80 -23.96 19.04
C LYS A 290 -18.45 -23.13 17.93
N ASN A 291 -17.95 -21.93 17.66
CA ASN A 291 -18.46 -21.08 16.59
C ASN A 291 -17.85 -21.52 15.24
N PRO A 292 -18.67 -22.02 14.30
CA PRO A 292 -18.17 -22.51 13.01
C PRO A 292 -17.59 -21.40 12.12
N GLY A 293 -17.87 -20.12 12.43
CA GLY A 293 -17.36 -18.96 11.69
C GLY A 293 -15.88 -18.66 11.94
N VAL A 294 -15.31 -19.09 13.07
CA VAL A 294 -13.98 -18.64 13.54
C VAL A 294 -12.85 -19.03 12.60
N ILE A 295 -12.90 -20.23 11.99
CA ILE A 295 -11.87 -20.61 11.01
C ILE A 295 -11.96 -19.74 9.75
N ALA A 296 -13.18 -19.38 9.32
CA ALA A 296 -13.35 -18.49 8.18
C ALA A 296 -12.89 -17.07 8.51
N ASP A 297 -13.12 -16.61 9.73
CA ASP A 297 -12.69 -15.32 10.26
C ASP A 297 -11.16 -15.19 10.24
N CYS A 298 -10.45 -16.10 10.92
CA CYS A 298 -8.99 -16.13 10.92
C CYS A 298 -8.39 -16.38 9.54
N THR A 299 -9.09 -17.13 8.67
CA THR A 299 -8.70 -17.28 7.26
C THR A 299 -8.81 -15.94 6.55
N GLY A 300 -9.87 -15.18 6.83
CA GLY A 300 -10.11 -13.83 6.33
C GLY A 300 -9.03 -12.84 6.76
N ASP A 301 -8.57 -12.87 8.00
CA ASP A 301 -7.47 -12.00 8.45
C ASP A 301 -6.20 -12.22 7.63
N ASN A 302 -5.91 -13.49 7.30
CA ASN A 302 -4.77 -13.82 6.47
C ASN A 302 -5.02 -13.52 4.98
N ALA A 303 -6.22 -13.81 4.47
CA ALA A 303 -6.57 -13.70 3.05
C ALA A 303 -6.97 -12.28 2.60
N GLY A 304 -7.41 -11.44 3.52
CA GLY A 304 -7.85 -10.08 3.29
C GLY A 304 -6.91 -9.09 3.97
N ASP A 305 -6.84 -9.12 5.30
CA ASP A 305 -6.16 -8.08 6.07
C ASP A 305 -4.61 -8.19 5.98
N SER A 306 -4.05 -9.37 5.70
CA SER A 306 -2.61 -9.54 5.38
C SER A 306 -2.31 -9.44 3.88
N VAL A 307 -3.03 -10.20 3.04
CA VAL A 307 -2.80 -10.21 1.59
C VAL A 307 -3.15 -8.89 0.93
N GLY A 308 -4.21 -8.21 1.36
CA GLY A 308 -4.68 -6.96 0.79
C GLY A 308 -3.58 -5.90 0.83
N PRO A 309 -3.07 -5.50 2.01
CA PRO A 309 -1.97 -4.54 2.11
C PRO A 309 -0.68 -5.01 1.44
N THR A 310 -0.40 -6.31 1.43
CA THR A 310 0.78 -6.87 0.74
C THR A 310 0.67 -6.72 -0.78
N ALA A 311 -0.46 -7.10 -1.39
CA ALA A 311 -0.65 -7.01 -2.83
C ALA A 311 -0.81 -5.54 -3.29
N ASP A 312 -1.52 -4.74 -2.50
CA ASP A 312 -1.66 -3.28 -2.71
C ASP A 312 -0.32 -2.57 -2.58
N GLY A 313 0.50 -2.97 -1.61
CA GLY A 313 1.88 -2.52 -1.49
C GLY A 313 2.67 -2.81 -2.76
N PHE A 314 2.66 -4.05 -3.25
CA PHE A 314 3.37 -4.45 -4.48
C PHE A 314 3.01 -3.55 -5.67
N GLU A 315 1.72 -3.37 -5.92
CA GLU A 315 1.17 -2.49 -6.95
C GLU A 315 1.61 -1.04 -6.77
N THR A 316 1.42 -0.48 -5.57
CA THR A 316 1.72 0.92 -5.30
C THR A 316 3.22 1.19 -5.48
N TYR A 317 4.08 0.23 -5.13
CA TYR A 317 5.50 0.28 -5.49
C TYR A 317 5.66 0.28 -7.01
N GLY A 318 5.26 -0.76 -7.72
CA GLY A 318 5.52 -0.88 -9.17
C GLY A 318 5.00 0.29 -9.98
N VAL A 319 3.71 0.61 -9.80
CA VAL A 319 3.00 1.65 -10.57
C VAL A 319 3.56 3.05 -10.30
N THR A 320 3.94 3.38 -9.06
CA THR A 320 4.60 4.67 -8.77
C THR A 320 5.94 4.79 -9.51
N GLY A 321 6.70 3.68 -9.57
CA GLY A 321 7.96 3.63 -10.32
C GLY A 321 7.74 3.79 -11.82
N VAL A 322 6.80 3.03 -12.39
CA VAL A 322 6.43 3.10 -13.81
C VAL A 322 5.94 4.50 -14.18
N ALA A 323 5.10 5.14 -13.35
CA ALA A 323 4.61 6.49 -13.59
C ALA A 323 5.74 7.53 -13.64
N LEU A 324 6.74 7.43 -12.74
CA LEU A 324 7.89 8.33 -12.75
C LEU A 324 8.81 8.10 -13.95
N ILE A 325 9.04 6.85 -14.34
CA ILE A 325 9.83 6.50 -15.52
C ILE A 325 9.14 7.02 -16.79
N ALA A 326 7.83 6.80 -16.92
CA ALA A 326 7.01 7.29 -18.01
C ALA A 326 7.06 8.83 -18.08
N PHE A 327 6.91 9.50 -16.94
CA PHE A 327 7.02 10.95 -16.84
C PHE A 327 8.38 11.44 -17.31
N LEU A 328 9.48 10.85 -16.83
CA LEU A 328 10.84 11.23 -17.21
C LEU A 328 11.11 10.99 -18.70
N ALA A 329 10.67 9.85 -19.24
CA ALA A 329 10.83 9.52 -20.64
C ALA A 329 10.10 10.51 -21.56
N LEU A 330 8.91 10.97 -21.16
CA LEU A 330 8.14 11.96 -21.90
C LEU A 330 8.72 13.38 -21.74
N ALA A 331 8.97 13.80 -20.51
CA ALA A 331 9.37 15.17 -20.20
C ALA A 331 10.81 15.47 -20.68
N LEU A 332 11.70 14.47 -20.69
CA LEU A 332 13.11 14.62 -21.04
C LEU A 332 13.49 13.88 -22.34
N ALA A 333 12.53 13.68 -23.25
CA ALA A 333 12.77 13.03 -24.53
C ALA A 333 13.87 13.73 -25.37
N ALA A 334 14.03 15.05 -25.21
CA ALA A 334 15.06 15.85 -25.88
C ALA A 334 16.46 15.70 -25.25
N ASP A 335 16.56 15.22 -24.00
CA ASP A 335 17.81 15.06 -23.25
C ASP A 335 17.97 13.62 -22.71
N PRO A 336 18.20 12.62 -23.59
CA PRO A 336 18.20 11.20 -23.22
C PRO A 336 19.21 10.83 -22.12
N ALA A 337 20.36 11.51 -22.07
CA ALA A 337 21.40 11.25 -21.08
C ALA A 337 20.96 11.64 -19.65
N ILE A 338 20.25 12.76 -19.50
CA ILE A 338 19.72 13.21 -18.21
C ILE A 338 18.56 12.30 -17.79
N CYS A 339 17.69 11.95 -18.73
CA CYS A 339 16.59 11.00 -18.50
C CYS A 339 17.12 9.65 -17.97
N ALA A 340 18.11 9.06 -18.64
CA ALA A 340 18.74 7.81 -18.23
C ALA A 340 19.38 7.92 -16.83
N THR A 341 20.08 9.03 -16.56
CA THR A 341 20.68 9.32 -15.24
C THR A 341 19.63 9.32 -14.13
N LEU A 342 18.50 9.99 -14.34
CA LEU A 342 17.44 10.09 -13.33
C LEU A 342 16.70 8.76 -13.14
N ILE A 343 16.50 7.96 -14.21
CA ILE A 343 15.95 6.60 -14.10
C ILE A 343 16.89 5.73 -13.24
N ILE A 344 18.18 5.69 -13.55
CA ILE A 344 19.15 4.90 -12.75
C ILE A 344 19.21 5.40 -11.30
N TRP A 345 19.16 6.72 -11.09
CA TRP A 345 19.08 7.30 -9.75
C TRP A 345 17.83 6.81 -8.99
N LEU A 346 16.64 6.84 -9.59
CA LEU A 346 15.42 6.32 -8.96
C LEU A 346 15.56 4.85 -8.54
N PHE A 347 16.05 3.99 -9.44
CA PHE A 347 16.24 2.57 -9.12
C PHE A 347 17.30 2.33 -8.03
N THR A 348 18.39 3.10 -8.07
CA THR A 348 19.44 3.04 -7.04
C THR A 348 18.88 3.45 -5.67
N MET A 349 18.07 4.50 -5.63
CA MET A 349 17.40 4.95 -4.40
C MET A 349 16.48 3.86 -3.84
N ARG A 350 15.71 3.17 -4.68
CA ARG A 350 14.86 2.04 -4.26
C ARG A 350 15.67 0.88 -3.69
N ALA A 351 16.78 0.54 -4.33
CA ALA A 351 17.68 -0.50 -3.82
C ALA A 351 18.25 -0.13 -2.44
N LEU A 352 18.67 1.14 -2.26
CA LEU A 352 19.14 1.62 -0.96
C LEU A 352 18.06 1.60 0.11
N MET A 353 16.79 1.84 -0.25
CA MET A 353 15.66 1.79 0.69
C MET A 353 15.42 0.40 1.29
N ILE A 354 15.80 -0.68 0.60
CA ILE A 354 15.82 -2.05 1.16
C ILE A 354 16.85 -2.12 2.29
N VAL A 355 18.05 -1.58 2.05
CA VAL A 355 19.16 -1.58 3.02
C VAL A 355 18.83 -0.71 4.23
N THR A 356 18.29 0.50 4.02
CA THR A 356 17.91 1.39 5.13
C THR A 356 16.82 0.78 6.00
N SER A 357 15.85 0.10 5.39
CA SER A 357 14.80 -0.62 6.12
C SER A 357 15.37 -1.76 6.98
N LEU A 358 16.29 -2.55 6.44
CA LEU A 358 16.98 -3.61 7.19
C LEU A 358 17.79 -3.07 8.37
N VAL A 359 18.58 -2.01 8.14
CA VAL A 359 19.36 -1.38 9.21
C VAL A 359 18.43 -0.84 10.30
N SER A 360 17.36 -0.16 9.91
CA SER A 360 16.40 0.42 10.85
C SER A 360 15.66 -0.64 11.67
N TYR A 361 15.32 -1.78 11.04
CA TYR A 361 14.75 -2.94 11.73
C TYR A 361 15.67 -3.46 12.84
N PHE A 362 16.96 -3.68 12.56
CA PHE A 362 17.91 -4.17 13.57
C PHE A 362 18.21 -3.13 14.66
N VAL A 363 18.31 -1.85 14.30
CA VAL A 363 18.46 -0.76 15.28
C VAL A 363 17.25 -0.73 16.20
N ASN A 364 16.02 -0.81 15.65
CA ASN A 364 14.80 -0.86 16.45
C ASN A 364 14.74 -2.10 17.34
N GLU A 365 15.15 -3.26 16.85
CA GLU A 365 15.23 -4.49 17.64
C GLU A 365 16.21 -4.33 18.82
N ALA A 366 17.39 -3.74 18.59
CA ALA A 366 18.39 -3.50 19.63
C ALA A 366 17.89 -2.51 20.69
N VAL A 367 17.28 -1.39 20.26
CA VAL A 367 16.69 -0.39 21.16
C VAL A 367 15.52 -0.99 21.95
N SER A 368 14.66 -1.77 21.30
CA SER A 368 13.51 -2.41 21.95
C SER A 368 13.95 -3.44 22.98
N LYS A 369 14.98 -4.24 22.69
CA LYS A 369 15.59 -5.14 23.69
C LYS A 369 16.16 -4.35 24.86
N ALA A 370 16.94 -3.30 24.62
CA ALA A 370 17.54 -2.51 25.68
C ALA A 370 16.50 -1.86 26.61
N LYS A 371 15.37 -1.39 26.06
CA LYS A 371 14.34 -0.67 26.81
C LYS A 371 13.29 -1.58 27.45
N TYR A 372 12.90 -2.67 26.79
CA TYR A 372 11.73 -3.47 27.16
C TYR A 372 12.04 -4.91 27.61
N ALA A 373 13.27 -5.42 27.50
CA ALA A 373 13.57 -6.83 27.82
C ALA A 373 13.21 -7.27 29.24
N ASN A 374 13.28 -6.36 30.22
CA ASN A 374 12.98 -6.65 31.62
C ASN A 374 11.56 -6.22 32.03
N LEU A 375 10.77 -5.67 31.10
CA LEU A 375 9.41 -5.22 31.37
C LEU A 375 8.42 -6.35 31.12
N LYS A 376 7.50 -6.53 32.06
CA LYS A 376 6.41 -7.52 31.95
C LYS A 376 5.22 -7.02 31.16
N ASP A 377 5.11 -5.71 30.99
CA ASP A 377 4.06 -5.04 30.25
C ASP A 377 4.60 -3.71 29.71
N PHE A 378 4.25 -3.37 28.48
CA PHE A 378 4.58 -2.11 27.83
C PHE A 378 3.67 -1.90 26.61
N ASP A 379 3.53 -0.65 26.20
CA ASP A 379 2.76 -0.29 25.02
C ASP A 379 3.43 -0.81 23.73
N PHE A 380 2.75 -1.73 23.03
CA PHE A 380 3.22 -2.32 21.78
C PHE A 380 3.17 -1.34 20.60
N GLU A 381 2.39 -0.25 20.68
CA GLU A 381 2.38 0.80 19.65
C GLU A 381 3.72 1.57 19.63
N ALA A 382 4.41 1.66 20.78
CA ALA A 382 5.64 2.46 20.88
C ALA A 382 6.81 1.89 20.05
N PRO A 383 7.21 0.61 20.13
CA PRO A 383 8.26 0.05 19.25
C PRO A 383 7.93 0.12 17.75
N LEU A 384 6.66 -0.03 17.38
CA LEU A 384 6.22 0.09 15.98
C LEU A 384 6.38 1.53 15.49
N THR A 385 5.97 2.49 16.32
CA THR A 385 6.15 3.93 16.08
C THR A 385 7.63 4.29 15.95
N HIS A 386 8.47 3.82 16.88
CA HIS A 386 9.91 4.09 16.83
C HIS A 386 10.54 3.53 15.54
N LEU A 387 10.13 2.34 15.10
CA LEU A 387 10.62 1.76 13.86
C LEU A 387 10.34 2.67 12.66
N VAL A 388 9.12 3.21 12.54
CA VAL A 388 8.74 4.12 11.45
C VAL A 388 9.57 5.41 11.50
N TRP A 389 9.74 6.01 12.68
CA TRP A 389 10.53 7.24 12.84
C TRP A 389 12.03 7.04 12.60
N ILE A 390 12.61 5.95 13.10
CA ILE A 390 14.01 5.58 12.85
C ILE A 390 14.23 5.38 11.35
N THR A 391 13.33 4.63 10.69
CA THR A 391 13.43 4.37 9.25
C THR A 391 13.29 5.66 8.45
N SER A 392 12.41 6.57 8.85
CA SER A 392 12.26 7.89 8.20
C SER A 392 13.55 8.70 8.28
N ALA A 393 14.13 8.79 9.49
CA ALA A 393 15.37 9.55 9.70
C ALA A 393 16.55 8.94 8.92
N VAL A 394 16.73 7.63 8.98
CA VAL A 394 17.80 6.92 8.23
C VAL A 394 17.59 7.06 6.73
N SER A 395 16.36 6.91 6.24
CA SER A 395 16.03 7.01 4.81
C SER A 395 16.26 8.44 4.28
N ILE A 396 15.91 9.48 5.04
CA ILE A 396 16.20 10.88 4.68
C ILE A 396 17.73 11.10 4.61
N LEU A 397 18.48 10.69 5.63
CA LEU A 397 19.95 10.86 5.63
C LEU A 397 20.62 10.17 4.44
N ILE A 398 20.22 8.93 4.15
CA ILE A 398 20.75 8.19 3.00
C ILE A 398 20.28 8.79 1.68
N THR A 399 19.07 9.33 1.61
CA THR A 399 18.55 10.02 0.41
C THR A 399 19.43 11.22 0.04
N PHE A 400 19.76 12.06 1.01
CA PHE A 400 20.66 13.20 0.79
C PHE A 400 22.09 12.73 0.42
N GLY A 401 22.63 11.74 1.13
CA GLY A 401 23.96 11.21 0.87
C GLY A 401 24.09 10.58 -0.53
N ALA A 402 23.17 9.67 -0.88
CA ALA A 402 23.16 8.99 -2.17
C ALA A 402 22.95 9.97 -3.32
N SER A 403 22.00 10.91 -3.20
CA SER A 403 21.75 11.92 -4.22
C SER A 403 22.96 12.84 -4.39
N TYR A 404 23.68 13.18 -3.32
CA TYR A 404 24.92 13.95 -3.44
C TYR A 404 25.96 13.22 -4.30
N PHE A 405 26.22 11.93 -4.04
CA PHE A 405 27.20 11.16 -4.82
C PHE A 405 26.75 10.85 -6.25
N LEU A 406 25.44 10.75 -6.50
CA LEU A 406 24.90 10.43 -7.82
C LEU A 406 24.69 11.68 -8.69
N LEU A 407 24.25 12.80 -8.13
CA LEU A 407 23.78 13.94 -8.93
C LEU A 407 24.64 15.21 -8.79
N ALA A 408 25.33 15.44 -7.67
CA ALA A 408 25.99 16.74 -7.42
C ALA A 408 27.15 17.05 -8.39
N LYS A 409 27.81 16.02 -8.91
CA LYS A 409 28.96 16.13 -9.82
C LYS A 409 28.64 15.66 -11.24
N GLN A 410 27.36 15.48 -11.57
CA GLN A 410 26.97 14.98 -12.87
C GLN A 410 27.03 16.09 -13.92
N ALA A 411 27.68 15.79 -15.05
CA ALA A 411 27.80 16.76 -16.14
C ALA A 411 26.44 17.04 -16.79
N GLY A 412 26.20 18.30 -17.19
CA GLY A 412 24.96 18.71 -17.85
C GLY A 412 23.76 18.92 -16.90
N MET A 413 23.98 18.81 -15.59
CA MET A 413 22.94 19.01 -14.57
C MET A 413 23.36 20.10 -13.58
N ASP A 414 22.38 20.81 -13.04
CA ASP A 414 22.63 21.82 -12.00
C ASP A 414 23.15 21.13 -10.72
N PRO A 415 24.30 21.54 -10.16
CA PRO A 415 24.82 20.99 -8.91
C PRO A 415 23.90 21.17 -7.70
N ALA A 416 22.88 22.01 -7.76
CA ALA A 416 21.85 22.14 -6.72
C ALA A 416 20.75 21.08 -6.81
N LEU A 417 20.63 20.35 -7.93
CA LEU A 417 19.51 19.44 -8.15
C LEU A 417 19.45 18.32 -7.09
N TRP A 418 20.59 17.79 -6.65
CA TRP A 418 20.63 16.68 -5.70
C TRP A 418 19.90 16.97 -4.39
N TRP A 419 20.09 18.16 -3.81
CA TRP A 419 19.49 18.50 -2.51
C TRP A 419 18.03 18.91 -2.66
N VAL A 420 17.65 19.53 -3.78
CA VAL A 420 16.25 19.87 -4.07
C VAL A 420 15.41 18.61 -4.25
N LEU A 421 15.88 17.66 -5.06
CA LEU A 421 15.19 16.37 -5.21
C LEU A 421 15.16 15.57 -3.90
N SER A 422 16.25 15.61 -3.12
CA SER A 422 16.29 14.96 -1.80
C SER A 422 15.29 15.58 -0.82
N ALA A 423 15.15 16.91 -0.81
CA ALA A 423 14.18 17.60 0.04
C ALA A 423 12.74 17.22 -0.34
N ILE A 424 12.44 17.15 -1.64
CA ILE A 424 11.14 16.72 -2.16
C ILE A 424 10.82 15.27 -1.75
N ILE A 425 11.74 14.33 -1.98
CA ILE A 425 11.57 12.93 -1.53
C ILE A 425 11.37 12.87 -0.02
N SER A 426 12.12 13.68 0.73
CA SER A 426 12.02 13.72 2.20
C SER A 426 10.64 14.18 2.68
N CYS A 427 9.94 15.06 1.95
CA CYS A 427 8.54 15.39 2.26
C CYS A 427 7.64 14.13 2.17
N GLY A 428 7.88 13.27 1.17
CA GLY A 428 7.22 11.98 1.06
C GLY A 428 7.57 11.02 2.20
N THR A 429 8.87 10.85 2.48
CA THR A 429 9.32 9.95 3.55
C THR A 429 8.79 10.41 4.91
N LEU A 430 8.74 11.72 5.16
CA LEU A 430 8.14 12.28 6.35
C LEU A 430 6.62 12.04 6.43
N ALA A 431 5.91 12.03 5.30
CA ALA A 431 4.50 11.62 5.26
C ALA A 431 4.32 10.20 5.83
N GLY A 432 5.27 9.30 5.57
CA GLY A 432 5.31 7.94 6.10
C GLY A 432 5.34 7.86 7.63
N ALA A 433 5.96 8.83 8.30
CA ALA A 433 5.94 8.92 9.77
C ALA A 433 4.75 9.72 10.31
N LEU A 434 4.40 10.84 9.65
CA LEU A 434 3.36 11.73 10.14
C LEU A 434 1.96 11.14 9.99
N ILE A 435 1.64 10.50 8.85
CA ILE A 435 0.30 9.96 8.62
C ILE A 435 -0.11 8.96 9.72
N PRO A 436 0.72 7.97 10.09
CA PRO A 436 0.41 7.10 11.22
C PRO A 436 0.19 7.83 12.55
N GLU A 437 0.94 8.89 12.86
CA GLU A 437 0.71 9.71 14.07
C GLU A 437 -0.67 10.37 14.04
N PHE A 438 -1.04 10.99 12.91
CA PHE A 438 -2.36 11.56 12.74
C PHE A 438 -3.46 10.49 12.82
N THR A 439 -3.24 9.30 12.25
CA THR A 439 -4.19 8.18 12.35
C THR A 439 -4.36 7.70 13.79
N LYS A 440 -3.26 7.51 14.54
CA LYS A 440 -3.27 7.07 15.95
C LYS A 440 -4.11 7.99 16.85
N VAL A 441 -4.10 9.30 16.59
CA VAL A 441 -4.95 10.26 17.31
C VAL A 441 -6.44 9.91 17.22
N PHE A 442 -6.89 9.17 16.19
CA PHE A 442 -8.29 8.78 16.03
C PHE A 442 -8.56 7.30 16.30
N VAL A 443 -7.56 6.41 16.18
CA VAL A 443 -7.76 4.96 16.24
C VAL A 443 -7.08 4.24 17.41
N SER A 444 -6.07 4.84 18.07
CA SER A 444 -5.40 4.20 19.21
C SER A 444 -6.37 4.00 20.38
N THR A 445 -6.22 2.91 21.13
CA THR A 445 -7.06 2.62 22.30
C THR A 445 -6.96 3.68 23.40
N THR A 446 -5.86 4.43 23.43
CA THR A 446 -5.63 5.54 24.38
C THR A 446 -6.12 6.89 23.86
N SER A 447 -6.62 6.96 22.63
CA SER A 447 -7.13 8.17 22.00
C SER A 447 -8.36 8.73 22.72
N ARG A 448 -8.44 10.06 22.77
CA ARG A 448 -9.67 10.79 23.17
C ARG A 448 -10.87 10.41 22.30
N HIS A 449 -10.68 10.22 21.00
CA HIS A 449 -11.76 9.90 20.07
C HIS A 449 -12.30 8.48 20.28
N VAL A 450 -11.42 7.49 20.43
CA VAL A 450 -11.85 6.12 20.75
C VAL A 450 -12.53 6.07 22.12
N ARG A 451 -11.99 6.79 23.12
CA ARG A 451 -12.62 6.89 24.44
C ARG A 451 -14.02 7.51 24.36
N GLU A 452 -14.23 8.52 23.52
CA GLU A 452 -15.56 9.09 23.30
C GLU A 452 -16.52 8.09 22.66
N VAL A 453 -16.07 7.35 21.63
CA VAL A 453 -16.88 6.31 20.99
C VAL A 453 -17.32 5.26 22.02
N THR A 454 -16.40 4.75 22.84
CA THR A 454 -16.74 3.78 23.90
C THR A 454 -17.68 4.36 24.98
N ASN A 455 -17.55 5.65 25.29
CA ASN A 455 -18.44 6.34 26.23
C ASN A 455 -19.85 6.48 25.65
N CYS A 456 -19.95 6.82 24.35
CA CYS A 456 -21.20 6.85 23.61
C CYS A 456 -21.88 5.48 23.59
N SER A 457 -21.15 4.37 23.47
CA SER A 457 -21.74 3.03 23.55
C SER A 457 -22.39 2.78 24.92
N LYS A 458 -21.76 3.24 26.02
CA LYS A 458 -22.29 3.08 27.39
C LYS A 458 -23.56 3.88 27.65
N HIS A 459 -23.65 5.11 27.13
CA HIS A 459 -24.77 6.02 27.43
C HIS A 459 -25.89 6.00 26.39
N GLY A 460 -25.57 5.82 25.10
CA GLY A 460 -26.49 5.95 23.99
C GLY A 460 -26.62 4.71 23.10
N GLY A 461 -25.99 3.60 23.47
CA GLY A 461 -26.06 2.34 22.72
C GLY A 461 -25.50 2.45 21.30
N ALA A 462 -25.99 1.59 20.41
CA ALA A 462 -25.45 1.45 19.05
C ALA A 462 -25.58 2.74 18.21
N SER A 463 -26.67 3.51 18.34
CA SER A 463 -26.90 4.71 17.54
C SER A 463 -25.87 5.81 17.84
N LEU A 464 -25.63 6.10 19.12
CA LEU A 464 -24.64 7.11 19.52
C LEU A 464 -23.21 6.63 19.27
N ASN A 465 -22.94 5.33 19.44
CA ASN A 465 -21.67 4.71 19.08
C ASN A 465 -21.32 4.93 17.60
N ILE A 466 -22.26 4.59 16.70
CA ILE A 466 -22.10 4.75 15.26
C ILE A 466 -21.92 6.23 14.89
N LEU A 467 -22.73 7.12 15.46
CA LEU A 467 -22.63 8.56 15.17
C LEU A 467 -21.28 9.14 15.61
N SER A 468 -20.82 8.80 16.81
CA SER A 468 -19.51 9.24 17.32
C SER A 468 -18.36 8.73 16.45
N GLY A 469 -18.43 7.46 16.02
CA GLY A 469 -17.47 6.87 15.09
C GLY A 469 -17.42 7.60 13.74
N PHE A 470 -18.58 7.90 13.14
CA PHE A 470 -18.65 8.69 11.90
C PHE A 470 -18.04 10.09 12.05
N VAL A 471 -18.30 10.75 13.17
CA VAL A 471 -17.73 12.08 13.45
C VAL A 471 -16.21 11.99 13.57
N ALA A 472 -15.69 11.03 14.35
CA ALA A 472 -14.25 10.81 14.48
C ALA A 472 -13.58 10.51 13.13
N GLY A 473 -14.20 9.66 12.30
CA GLY A 473 -13.71 9.33 10.95
C GLY A 473 -13.65 10.55 10.02
N ASN A 474 -14.70 11.39 10.01
CA ASN A 474 -14.72 12.60 9.19
C ASN A 474 -13.64 13.61 9.61
N PHE A 475 -13.44 13.81 10.92
CA PHE A 475 -12.35 14.65 11.42
C PHE A 475 -10.98 14.08 11.07
N SER A 476 -10.80 12.76 11.20
CA SER A 476 -9.56 12.09 10.81
C SER A 476 -9.22 12.36 9.35
N ALA A 477 -10.18 12.19 8.43
CA ALA A 477 -9.99 12.44 7.01
C ALA A 477 -9.58 13.90 6.72
N PHE A 478 -10.21 14.87 7.39
CA PHE A 478 -9.85 16.29 7.25
C PHE A 478 -8.39 16.55 7.64
N TRP A 479 -7.94 16.05 8.81
CA TRP A 479 -6.59 16.30 9.29
C TRP A 479 -5.52 15.55 8.49
N MET A 480 -5.79 14.31 8.08
CA MET A 480 -4.90 13.56 7.18
C MET A 480 -4.77 14.26 5.83
N GLY A 481 -5.88 14.73 5.25
CA GLY A 481 -5.86 15.49 4.00
C GLY A 481 -5.05 16.79 4.11
N LEU A 482 -5.18 17.51 5.23
CA LEU A 482 -4.39 18.71 5.49
C LEU A 482 -2.89 18.42 5.64
N CYS A 483 -2.53 17.29 6.28
CA CYS A 483 -1.14 16.84 6.39
C CYS A 483 -0.53 16.58 5.00
N ILE A 484 -1.20 15.80 4.16
CA ILE A 484 -0.76 15.51 2.79
C ILE A 484 -0.64 16.82 1.98
N LEU A 485 -1.65 17.69 2.04
CA LEU A 485 -1.65 18.98 1.36
C LEU A 485 -0.46 19.85 1.79
N SER A 486 -0.13 19.88 3.09
CA SER A 486 1.00 20.65 3.60
C SER A 486 2.35 20.14 3.09
N LEU A 487 2.55 18.82 3.03
CA LEU A 487 3.78 18.21 2.54
C LEU A 487 3.93 18.40 1.02
N MET A 488 2.85 18.24 0.27
CA MET A 488 2.81 18.56 -1.15
C MET A 488 3.08 20.05 -1.41
N PHE A 489 2.53 20.94 -0.58
CA PHE A 489 2.80 22.38 -0.69
C PHE A 489 4.27 22.72 -0.45
N VAL A 490 4.91 22.13 0.56
CA VAL A 490 6.36 22.30 0.78
C VAL A 490 7.17 21.78 -0.41
N SER A 491 6.82 20.60 -0.94
CA SER A 491 7.43 20.07 -2.16
C SER A 491 7.24 20.99 -3.37
N TYR A 492 6.07 21.63 -3.51
CA TYR A 492 5.80 22.61 -4.56
C TYR A 492 6.73 23.83 -4.44
N LEU A 493 6.97 24.33 -3.23
CA LEU A 493 7.88 25.46 -3.00
C LEU A 493 9.32 25.11 -3.40
N PHE A 494 9.81 23.91 -3.04
CA PHE A 494 11.12 23.43 -3.49
C PHE A 494 11.20 23.27 -5.01
N ALA A 495 10.12 22.82 -5.64
CA ALA A 495 10.08 22.64 -7.08
C ALA A 495 10.02 23.96 -7.86
N THR A 496 9.45 25.03 -7.30
CA THR A 496 9.06 26.25 -8.07
C THR A 496 9.71 27.56 -7.65
N TYR A 497 10.59 27.55 -6.64
CA TYR A 497 11.30 28.78 -6.26
C TYR A 497 12.10 29.36 -7.44
N GLN A 498 12.34 30.67 -7.40
CA GLN A 498 13.05 31.37 -8.47
C GLN A 498 14.46 30.81 -8.65
N GLY A 499 14.76 30.28 -9.84
CA GLY A 499 16.03 29.60 -10.12
C GLY A 499 16.06 28.14 -9.65
N SER A 500 14.91 27.51 -9.41
CA SER A 500 14.87 26.09 -9.05
C SER A 500 15.47 25.21 -10.16
N PRO A 501 16.41 24.30 -9.80
CA PRO A 501 17.01 23.38 -10.75
C PRO A 501 15.98 22.40 -11.33
N VAL A 502 14.85 22.17 -10.66
CA VAL A 502 13.76 21.32 -11.17
C VAL A 502 13.02 22.01 -12.32
N VAL A 503 12.77 23.32 -12.24
CA VAL A 503 12.20 24.08 -13.36
C VAL A 503 13.20 24.20 -14.50
N ALA A 504 14.49 24.36 -14.18
CA ALA A 504 15.56 24.42 -15.19
C ALA A 504 15.77 23.09 -15.93
N LEU A 505 15.53 21.96 -15.24
CA LEU A 505 15.57 20.61 -15.81
C LEU A 505 14.46 20.39 -16.86
N MET A 506 13.31 21.05 -16.72
CA MET A 506 12.18 20.84 -17.63
C MET A 506 12.34 21.65 -18.93
N PRO A 507 12.09 21.03 -20.10
CA PRO A 507 12.05 21.76 -21.37
C PRO A 507 10.99 22.86 -21.36
N ALA A 508 11.15 23.86 -22.24
CA ALA A 508 10.26 25.03 -22.29
C ALA A 508 8.76 24.66 -22.40
N ALA A 509 8.44 23.60 -23.14
CA ALA A 509 7.06 23.09 -23.29
C ALA A 509 6.49 22.47 -22.00
N PHE A 510 7.34 21.94 -21.12
CA PHE A 510 6.94 21.19 -19.92
C PHE A 510 7.31 21.88 -18.60
N LYS A 511 7.70 23.17 -18.61
CA LYS A 511 8.01 23.91 -17.37
C LYS A 511 6.89 23.88 -16.34
N PHE A 512 5.63 23.84 -16.78
CA PHE A 512 4.46 23.71 -15.90
C PHE A 512 4.39 22.36 -15.15
N ALA A 513 5.11 21.34 -15.64
CA ALA A 513 5.10 19.99 -15.09
C ALA A 513 6.13 19.77 -13.98
N ALA A 514 6.98 20.75 -13.66
CA ALA A 514 7.93 20.67 -12.55
C ALA A 514 7.25 20.33 -11.19
N PRO A 515 6.13 20.95 -10.80
CA PRO A 515 5.33 20.51 -9.65
C PRO A 515 4.82 19.07 -9.74
N ILE A 516 4.41 18.62 -10.92
CA ILE A 516 3.87 17.26 -11.12
C ILE A 516 4.97 16.23 -10.86
N PHE A 517 6.18 16.48 -11.37
CA PHE A 517 7.34 15.65 -11.06
C PHE A 517 7.63 15.61 -9.56
N ALA A 518 7.58 16.77 -8.91
CA ALA A 518 7.81 16.86 -7.47
C ALA A 518 6.77 16.06 -6.67
N PHE A 519 5.50 16.11 -7.04
CA PHE A 519 4.45 15.29 -6.42
C PHE A 519 4.66 13.79 -6.65
N GLY A 520 5.10 13.39 -7.84
CA GLY A 520 5.53 12.01 -8.09
C GLY A 520 6.67 11.57 -7.18
N LEU A 521 7.64 12.45 -6.92
CA LEU A 521 8.74 12.19 -5.99
C LEU A 521 8.31 12.19 -4.51
N VAL A 522 7.26 12.93 -4.14
CA VAL A 522 6.62 12.80 -2.82
C VAL A 522 5.99 11.41 -2.68
N ALA A 523 5.27 10.93 -3.69
CA ALA A 523 4.72 9.56 -3.67
C ALA A 523 5.84 8.51 -3.59
N PHE A 524 6.92 8.68 -4.36
CA PHE A 524 8.11 7.83 -4.27
C PHE A 524 8.75 7.83 -2.89
N GLY A 525 8.91 9.02 -2.28
CA GLY A 525 9.48 9.15 -0.94
C GLY A 525 8.61 8.56 0.16
N PHE A 526 7.28 8.62 0.02
CA PHE A 526 6.33 7.96 0.92
C PHE A 526 6.53 6.44 0.93
N LEU A 527 6.87 5.91 -0.23
CA LEU A 527 7.32 4.53 -0.43
C LEU A 527 8.81 4.33 -0.13
N GLY A 528 9.47 5.26 0.55
CA GLY A 528 10.87 5.12 0.95
C GLY A 528 11.11 4.15 2.10
N MET A 529 10.04 3.65 2.73
CA MET A 529 10.06 2.79 3.92
C MET A 529 9.26 1.51 3.76
N GLY A 530 8.96 1.08 2.54
CA GLY A 530 8.01 0.00 2.23
C GLY A 530 8.14 -1.25 3.04
N PRO A 531 9.35 -1.83 3.14
CA PRO A 531 9.52 -3.04 3.90
C PRO A 531 9.10 -2.86 5.37
N VAL A 532 9.32 -1.67 5.95
CA VAL A 532 8.91 -1.31 7.31
C VAL A 532 7.42 -0.98 7.40
N THR A 533 6.86 -0.24 6.44
CA THR A 533 5.43 0.07 6.41
C THR A 533 4.61 -1.23 6.36
N ILE A 534 4.97 -2.14 5.46
CA ILE A 534 4.35 -3.46 5.36
C ILE A 534 4.63 -4.28 6.62
N ALA A 535 5.80 -4.15 7.24
CA ALA A 535 6.09 -4.86 8.48
C ALA A 535 5.19 -4.48 9.64
N VAL A 536 4.90 -3.18 9.78
CA VAL A 536 4.03 -2.65 10.84
C VAL A 536 2.56 -2.92 10.54
N ASP A 537 2.17 -2.95 9.26
CA ASP A 537 0.80 -3.31 8.85
C ASP A 537 0.54 -4.81 9.04
N SER A 538 1.39 -5.66 8.46
CA SER A 538 1.33 -7.13 8.57
C SER A 538 1.68 -7.67 9.96
N TYR A 539 2.00 -6.80 10.93
CA TYR A 539 2.15 -7.18 12.34
C TYR A 539 0.80 -7.48 12.98
N GLY A 540 -0.26 -6.80 12.54
CA GLY A 540 -1.60 -6.90 13.15
C GLY A 540 -2.29 -8.24 12.88
N PRO A 541 -2.52 -8.61 11.60
CA PRO A 541 -3.10 -9.90 11.21
C PRO A 541 -2.10 -11.07 11.35
#